data_AF-A0A842R4K2-F1
#
_entry.id   AF-A0A842R4K2-F1
#
_cell.length_a   1.000
_cell.length_b   1.000
_cell.length_c   1.000
_cell.angle_alpha   90.00
_cell.angle_beta   90.00
_cell.angle_gamma   90.00
#
_symmetry.space_group_name_H-M   'P 1'
#
loop_
_entity.id
_entity.type
_entity.pdbx_description
1 polymer ?
#
loop_
_entity_poly.entity_id
_entity_poly.type
_entity_poly.pdbx_seq_one_letter_code
_entity_poly.pdbx_strand_id
1 'polypeptide(L)'
;MKDKLAALSGKSIFFLDRDGTLTLGDQLLPGANQLLDTLGKRGKLFYVLTNNSSKTPSEHFSRFKALGMHVSSENVLVSIQAALAYMKQKGYREIFWVATAKQGQYIESSGFYYDETTPDALLLTYDTEITYQKLKKLTFLARKD
;
A
#
# COMPACT_ATOMS: atom_id res chain seq x y z
N MET A 1 24.34 -15.92 -11.72
CA MET A 1 23.90 -14.97 -10.67
C MET A 1 24.59 -13.61 -10.80
N LYS A 2 25.92 -13.58 -11.00
CA LYS A 2 26.69 -12.34 -11.23
C LYS A 2 26.17 -11.50 -12.41
N ASP A 3 25.82 -12.12 -13.53
CA ASP A 3 25.35 -11.38 -14.73
C ASP A 3 23.99 -10.70 -14.52
N LYS A 4 23.09 -11.34 -13.76
CA LYS A 4 21.79 -10.75 -13.38
C LYS A 4 21.98 -9.56 -12.43
N LEU A 5 22.95 -9.62 -11.52
CA LEU A 5 23.27 -8.51 -10.62
C LEU A 5 24.00 -7.37 -11.34
N ALA A 6 24.84 -7.69 -12.33
CA ALA A 6 25.50 -6.68 -13.16
C ALA A 6 24.47 -5.81 -13.91
N ALA A 7 23.38 -6.39 -14.38
CA ALA A 7 22.27 -5.67 -15.02
C ALA A 7 21.57 -4.66 -14.09
N LEU A 8 21.69 -4.80 -12.76
CA LEU A 8 21.10 -3.86 -11.80
C LEU A 8 21.95 -2.61 -11.58
N SER A 9 23.22 -2.62 -11.95
CA SER A 9 24.16 -1.51 -11.71
C SER A 9 23.69 -0.18 -12.32
N GLY A 10 23.11 -0.24 -13.52
CA GLY A 10 22.57 0.90 -14.25
C GLY A 10 21.18 1.36 -13.82
N LYS A 11 20.53 0.69 -12.85
CA LYS A 11 19.20 1.10 -12.36
C LYS A 11 19.32 2.19 -11.31
N SER A 12 18.46 3.20 -11.38
CA SER A 12 18.48 4.35 -10.44
C SER A 12 17.47 4.21 -9.31
N ILE A 13 16.39 3.44 -9.52
CA ILE A 13 15.27 3.29 -8.60
C ILE A 13 15.00 1.80 -8.37
N PHE A 14 14.78 1.43 -7.12
CA PHE A 14 14.46 0.07 -6.70
C PHE A 14 13.10 0.04 -5.99
N PHE A 15 12.20 -0.80 -6.49
CA PHE A 15 10.92 -1.09 -5.86
C PHE A 15 11.05 -2.46 -5.18
N LEU A 16 11.04 -2.47 -3.85
CA LEU A 16 11.30 -3.62 -3.02
C LEU A 16 10.00 -4.09 -2.39
N ASP A 17 9.63 -5.34 -2.65
CA ASP A 17 8.57 -5.98 -1.89
C ASP A 17 8.95 -6.08 -0.38
N ARG A 18 7.94 -6.15 0.48
CA ARG A 18 8.13 -6.20 1.94
C ARG A 18 8.11 -7.63 2.48
N ASP A 19 7.04 -8.37 2.17
CA ASP A 19 6.70 -9.65 2.80
C ASP A 19 7.37 -10.82 2.08
N GLY A 20 8.29 -11.50 2.75
CA GLY A 20 9.13 -12.55 2.15
C GLY A 20 10.38 -12.01 1.46
N THR A 21 10.55 -10.69 1.38
CA THR A 21 11.69 -10.04 0.72
C THR A 21 12.57 -9.26 1.71
N LEU A 22 12.01 -8.29 2.45
CA LEU A 22 12.73 -7.55 3.49
C LEU A 22 12.42 -8.08 4.89
N THR A 23 11.27 -8.73 5.05
CA THR A 23 10.80 -9.24 6.33
C THR A 23 10.16 -10.61 6.16
N LEU A 24 10.12 -11.41 7.22
CA LEU A 24 9.30 -12.61 7.33
C LEU A 24 8.37 -12.43 8.53
N GLY A 25 7.11 -12.10 8.26
CA GLY A 25 6.15 -11.73 9.31
C GLY A 25 6.58 -10.46 10.07
N ASP A 26 6.89 -10.62 11.35
CA ASP A 26 7.36 -9.56 12.25
C ASP A 26 8.87 -9.61 12.52
N GLN A 27 9.62 -10.24 11.62
CA GLN A 27 11.08 -10.32 11.70
C GLN A 27 11.71 -9.69 10.48
N LEU A 28 12.73 -8.85 10.70
CA LEU A 28 13.56 -8.33 9.62
C LEU A 28 14.47 -9.44 9.09
N LEU A 29 14.53 -9.63 7.78
CA LEU A 29 15.40 -10.64 7.19
C LEU A 29 16.88 -10.19 7.27
N PRO A 30 17.82 -11.13 7.49
CA PRO A 30 19.24 -10.83 7.46
C PRO A 30 19.65 -10.13 6.17
N GLY A 31 20.37 -9.00 6.29
CA GLY A 31 20.84 -8.22 5.15
C GLY A 31 19.83 -7.20 4.59
N ALA A 32 18.59 -7.14 5.08
CA ALA A 32 17.60 -6.17 4.61
C ALA A 32 18.08 -4.72 4.80
N ASN A 33 18.48 -4.34 6.02
CA ASN A 33 19.02 -2.99 6.25
C ASN A 33 20.36 -2.77 5.52
N GLN A 34 21.20 -3.79 5.39
CA GLN A 34 22.45 -3.68 4.63
C GLN A 34 22.18 -3.37 3.15
N LEU A 35 21.13 -3.94 2.57
CA LEU A 35 20.66 -3.63 1.23
C LEU A 35 20.19 -2.17 1.15
N LEU A 36 19.29 -1.75 2.05
CA LEU A 36 18.75 -0.38 2.06
C LEU A 36 19.87 0.66 2.21
N ASP A 37 20.80 0.44 3.14
CA ASP A 37 21.96 1.30 3.35
C ASP A 37 22.88 1.33 2.12
N THR A 38 23.06 0.19 1.46
CA THR A 38 23.88 0.11 0.24
C THR A 38 23.25 0.89 -0.91
N LEU A 39 21.93 0.82 -1.08
CA LEU A 39 21.21 1.61 -2.08
C LEU A 39 21.37 3.11 -1.80
N GLY A 40 21.14 3.53 -0.55
CA GLY A 40 21.31 4.93 -0.13
C GLY A 40 22.74 5.45 -0.35
N LYS A 41 23.76 4.70 0.11
CA LYS A 41 25.19 5.06 -0.08
C LYS A 41 25.59 5.16 -1.54
N ARG A 42 24.92 4.43 -2.44
CA ARG A 42 25.16 4.46 -3.88
C ARG A 42 24.30 5.48 -4.62
N GLY A 43 23.59 6.36 -3.90
CA GLY A 43 22.72 7.37 -4.49
C GLY A 43 21.53 6.78 -5.26
N LYS A 44 21.12 5.54 -4.95
CA LYS A 44 19.96 4.89 -5.55
C LYS A 44 18.72 5.23 -4.73
N LEU A 45 17.62 5.56 -5.41
CA LEU A 45 16.33 5.69 -4.76
C LEU A 45 15.74 4.31 -4.52
N PHE A 46 15.03 4.15 -3.41
CA PHE A 46 14.29 2.93 -3.16
C PHE A 46 12.93 3.23 -2.53
N TYR A 47 12.00 2.31 -2.78
CA TYR A 47 10.67 2.31 -2.20
C TYR A 47 10.34 0.89 -1.73
N VAL A 48 9.76 0.78 -0.54
CA VAL A 48 9.22 -0.46 0.00
C VAL A 48 7.73 -0.50 -0.31
N LEU A 49 7.30 -1.54 -1.01
CA LEU A 49 5.93 -1.74 -1.45
C LEU A 49 5.25 -2.78 -0.59
N THR A 50 3.98 -2.56 -0.31
CA THR A 50 3.10 -3.59 0.24
C THR A 50 1.72 -3.47 -0.39
N ASN A 51 1.14 -4.62 -0.74
CA ASN A 51 -0.24 -4.70 -1.21
C ASN A 51 -1.25 -4.79 -0.06
N ASN A 52 -0.79 -4.88 1.18
CA ASN A 52 -1.65 -4.97 2.35
C ASN A 52 -2.36 -3.64 2.62
N SER A 53 -3.62 -3.57 2.21
CA SER A 53 -4.49 -2.38 2.37
C SER A 53 -5.33 -2.38 3.64
N SER A 54 -4.95 -3.16 4.66
CA SER A 54 -5.62 -3.14 5.98
C SER A 54 -5.22 -1.95 6.86
N LYS A 55 -4.07 -1.34 6.55
CA LYS A 55 -3.42 -0.28 7.32
C LYS A 55 -3.07 0.90 6.44
N THR A 56 -3.15 2.07 7.04
CA THR A 56 -2.77 3.32 6.39
C THR A 56 -1.26 3.39 6.11
N PRO A 57 -0.80 4.26 5.19
CA PRO A 57 0.63 4.45 4.94
C PRO A 57 1.44 4.81 6.19
N SER A 58 0.88 5.64 7.09
CA SER A 58 1.53 6.02 8.35
C SER A 58 1.64 4.85 9.34
N GLU A 59 0.65 3.96 9.36
CA GLU A 59 0.69 2.74 10.18
C GLU A 59 1.73 1.75 9.66
N HIS A 60 1.83 1.57 8.34
CA HIS A 60 2.90 0.76 7.74
C HIS A 60 4.28 1.32 8.04
N PHE A 61 4.46 2.63 7.86
CA PHE A 61 5.72 3.30 8.22
C PHE A 61 6.08 3.08 9.70
N SER A 62 5.14 3.33 10.61
CA SER A 62 5.34 3.12 12.05
C SER A 62 5.74 1.68 12.37
N ARG A 63 5.12 0.70 11.71
CA ARG A 63 5.48 -0.72 11.87
C ARG A 63 6.87 -1.03 11.34
N PHE A 64 7.23 -0.52 10.16
CA PHE A 64 8.57 -0.73 9.60
C PHE A 64 9.65 -0.12 10.49
N LYS A 65 9.40 1.07 11.05
CA LYS A 65 10.27 1.69 12.05
C LYS A 65 10.40 0.85 13.31
N ALA A 66 9.29 0.30 13.83
CA ALA A 66 9.31 -0.57 15.00
C ALA A 66 10.10 -1.87 14.77
N LEU A 67 10.15 -2.37 13.52
CA LEU A 67 10.97 -3.51 13.11
C LEU A 67 12.45 -3.15 12.89
N GLY A 68 12.83 -1.88 13.10
CA GLY A 68 14.19 -1.40 12.88
C GLY A 68 14.57 -1.20 11.42
N MET A 69 13.59 -1.11 10.50
CA MET A 69 13.89 -0.86 9.09
C MET A 69 14.44 0.56 8.88
N HIS A 70 15.51 0.66 8.09
CA HIS A 70 16.13 1.94 7.72
C HIS A 70 15.37 2.61 6.56
N VAL A 71 14.16 3.09 6.86
CA VAL A 71 13.27 3.75 5.89
C VAL A 71 12.73 5.07 6.44
N SER A 72 12.38 5.99 5.54
CA SER A 72 11.56 7.17 5.83
C SER A 72 10.11 6.97 5.36
N SER A 73 9.21 7.88 5.71
CA SER A 73 7.81 7.86 5.27
C SER A 73 7.68 7.88 3.75
N GLU A 74 8.57 8.59 3.06
CA GLU A 74 8.57 8.75 1.61
C GLU A 74 9.01 7.48 0.88
N ASN A 75 9.72 6.58 1.56
CA ASN A 75 10.08 5.28 1.00
C ASN A 75 8.91 4.30 1.01
N VAL A 76 7.81 4.55 1.74
CA VAL A 76 6.73 3.58 1.90
C VAL A 76 5.64 3.83 0.86
N LEU A 77 5.38 2.82 0.02
CA LEU A 77 4.30 2.82 -0.95
C LEU A 77 3.31 1.70 -0.65
N VAL A 78 2.05 2.06 -0.45
CA VAL A 78 0.98 1.12 -0.12
C VAL A 78 -0.03 1.08 -1.27
N SER A 79 -0.59 -0.11 -1.56
CA SER A 79 -1.58 -0.31 -2.63
C SER A 79 -2.74 0.69 -2.61
N ILE A 80 -3.19 1.11 -1.43
CA ILE A 80 -4.27 2.09 -1.30
C ILE A 80 -3.91 3.45 -1.92
N GLN A 81 -2.67 3.90 -1.81
CA GLN A 81 -2.24 5.17 -2.43
C GLN A 81 -2.37 5.11 -3.95
N ALA A 82 -1.99 3.97 -4.55
CA ALA A 82 -2.12 3.76 -5.99
C ALA A 82 -3.58 3.71 -6.43
N ALA A 83 -4.44 3.02 -5.69
CA ALA A 83 -5.88 2.95 -5.98
C ALA A 83 -6.53 4.35 -5.93
N LEU A 84 -6.27 5.12 -4.87
CA LEU A 84 -6.82 6.47 -4.72
C LEU A 84 -6.28 7.44 -5.79
N ALA A 85 -4.99 7.35 -6.12
CA ALA A 85 -4.42 8.15 -7.21
C ALA A 85 -5.10 7.87 -8.55
N TYR A 86 -5.37 6.60 -8.85
CA TYR A 86 -6.09 6.19 -10.05
C TYR A 86 -7.54 6.71 -10.05
N MET A 87 -8.27 6.57 -8.94
CA MET A 87 -9.66 7.04 -8.83
C MET A 87 -9.75 8.56 -9.01
N LYS A 88 -8.79 9.31 -8.44
CA LYS A 88 -8.68 10.76 -8.65
C LYS A 88 -8.41 11.12 -10.11
N GLN A 89 -7.55 10.37 -10.80
CA GLN A 89 -7.31 10.56 -12.23
C GLN A 89 -8.57 10.32 -13.08
N LYS A 90 -9.45 9.41 -12.64
CA LYS A 90 -10.75 9.15 -13.28
C LYS A 90 -11.84 10.16 -12.93
N GLY A 91 -11.57 11.07 -11.98
CA GLY A 91 -12.55 12.06 -11.53
C GLY A 91 -13.61 11.48 -10.59
N TYR A 92 -13.40 10.28 -10.05
CA TYR A 92 -14.32 9.68 -9.06
C TYR A 92 -14.18 10.40 -7.73
N ARG A 93 -15.31 10.66 -7.06
CA ARG A 93 -15.34 11.34 -5.75
C ARG A 93 -16.23 10.62 -4.75
N GLU A 94 -17.39 10.13 -5.19
CA GLU A 94 -18.33 9.36 -4.37
C GLU A 94 -17.97 7.88 -4.47
N ILE A 95 -17.55 7.26 -3.38
CA ILE A 95 -17.05 5.88 -3.37
C ILE A 95 -17.75 5.09 -2.28
N PHE A 96 -18.20 3.88 -2.62
CA PHE A 96 -18.49 2.87 -1.62
C PHE A 96 -17.23 2.06 -1.34
N TRP A 97 -16.70 2.10 -0.12
CA TRP A 97 -15.54 1.29 0.26
C TRP A 97 -15.86 0.21 1.30
N VAL A 98 -15.19 -0.93 1.14
CA VAL A 98 -15.07 -1.97 2.17
C VAL A 98 -13.64 -1.90 2.71
N ALA A 99 -13.52 -1.30 3.89
CA ALA A 99 -12.26 -1.01 4.54
C ALA A 99 -12.40 -0.98 6.07
N THR A 100 -11.27 -1.09 6.77
CA THR A 100 -11.21 -0.85 8.23
C THR A 100 -11.56 0.59 8.54
N ALA A 101 -11.99 0.89 9.76
CA ALA A 101 -12.37 2.26 10.15
C ALA A 101 -11.25 3.28 9.88
N LYS A 102 -10.01 2.95 10.24
CA LYS A 102 -8.84 3.82 9.99
C LYS A 102 -8.54 4.01 8.51
N GLN A 103 -8.69 2.95 7.72
CA GLN A 103 -8.47 3.02 6.28
C GLN A 103 -9.55 3.87 5.61
N GLY A 104 -10.80 3.80 6.09
CA GLY A 104 -11.89 4.70 5.72
C GLY A 104 -11.56 6.17 5.98
N GLN A 105 -11.10 6.51 7.19
CA GLN A 105 -10.66 7.87 7.52
C GLN A 105 -9.52 8.37 6.60
N TYR A 106 -8.60 7.48 6.23
CA TYR A 106 -7.55 7.81 5.27
C TYR A 106 -8.10 8.08 3.86
N ILE A 107 -9.09 7.30 3.41
CA ILE A 107 -9.76 7.52 2.12
C ILE A 107 -10.48 8.89 2.14
N GLU A 108 -11.22 9.19 3.20
CA GLU A 108 -11.93 10.48 3.38
C GLU A 108 -10.96 11.66 3.37
N SER A 109 -9.91 11.61 4.18
CA SER A 109 -8.87 12.64 4.21
C SER A 109 -8.09 12.80 2.90
N SER A 110 -8.18 11.81 1.99
CA SER A 110 -7.62 11.88 0.65
C SER A 110 -8.56 12.58 -0.36
N GLY A 111 -9.73 13.04 0.07
CA GLY A 111 -10.67 13.85 -0.71
C GLY A 111 -11.81 13.07 -1.37
N PHE A 112 -12.11 11.87 -0.87
CA PHE A 112 -13.24 11.05 -1.32
C PHE A 112 -14.36 11.06 -0.29
N TYR A 113 -15.58 10.79 -0.74
CA TYR A 113 -16.79 10.78 0.09
C TYR A 113 -17.43 9.40 0.08
N TYR A 114 -18.00 9.00 1.21
CA TYR A 114 -18.66 7.71 1.32
C TYR A 114 -20.08 7.81 0.76
N ASP A 115 -20.36 7.07 -0.30
CA ASP A 115 -21.71 6.93 -0.85
C ASP A 115 -22.09 5.45 -0.93
N GLU A 116 -23.19 5.09 -0.28
CA GLU A 116 -23.73 3.73 -0.26
C GLU A 116 -25.02 3.56 -1.09
N THR A 117 -25.37 4.60 -1.85
CA THR A 117 -26.56 4.68 -2.69
C THR A 117 -26.20 4.72 -4.18
N THR A 118 -25.37 5.68 -4.59
CA THR A 118 -25.04 5.93 -6.00
C THR A 118 -23.55 6.24 -6.23
N PRO A 119 -22.63 5.38 -5.73
CA PRO A 119 -21.21 5.66 -5.83
C PRO A 119 -20.72 5.65 -7.29
N ASP A 120 -19.74 6.51 -7.60
CA ASP A 120 -19.00 6.51 -8.86
C ASP A 120 -18.20 5.20 -9.05
N ALA A 121 -17.73 4.65 -7.94
CA ALA A 121 -16.88 3.47 -7.91
C ALA A 121 -16.98 2.70 -6.59
N LEU A 122 -16.65 1.41 -6.66
CA LEU A 122 -16.56 0.52 -5.51
C LEU A 122 -15.09 0.23 -5.20
N LEU A 123 -14.69 0.38 -3.94
CA LEU A 123 -13.32 0.14 -3.49
C LEU A 123 -13.28 -0.98 -2.44
N LEU A 124 -12.80 -2.15 -2.84
CA LEU A 124 -12.57 -3.27 -1.93
C LEU A 124 -11.11 -3.25 -1.45
N THR A 125 -10.91 -3.21 -0.13
CA THR A 125 -9.59 -3.29 0.50
C THR A 125 -9.47 -4.57 1.35
N TYR A 126 -8.30 -4.82 1.94
CA TYR A 126 -8.15 -5.86 2.94
C TYR A 126 -8.74 -5.41 4.28
N ASP A 127 -10.06 -5.45 4.38
CA ASP A 127 -10.81 -5.09 5.59
C ASP A 127 -10.75 -6.21 6.65
N THR A 128 -9.96 -6.01 7.70
CA THR A 128 -9.91 -6.94 8.85
C THR A 128 -11.14 -6.84 9.76
N GLU A 129 -12.02 -5.87 9.53
CA GLU A 129 -13.27 -5.61 10.24
C GLU A 129 -14.49 -5.91 9.34
N ILE A 130 -14.30 -6.78 8.34
CA ILE A 130 -15.32 -7.07 7.34
C ILE A 130 -16.55 -7.72 7.96
N THR A 131 -17.73 -7.30 7.50
CA THR A 131 -19.01 -7.85 7.95
C THR A 131 -19.83 -8.35 6.78
N TYR A 132 -20.80 -9.24 7.08
CA TYR A 132 -21.78 -9.67 6.10
C TYR A 132 -22.53 -8.49 5.46
N GLN A 133 -22.85 -7.45 6.23
CA GLN A 133 -23.58 -6.29 5.69
C GLN A 133 -22.74 -5.48 4.70
N LYS A 134 -21.44 -5.26 4.97
CA LYS A 134 -20.52 -4.61 4.02
C LYS A 134 -20.48 -5.38 2.69
N LEU A 135 -20.33 -6.71 2.75
CA LEU A 135 -20.30 -7.57 1.56
C LEU A 135 -21.64 -7.62 0.82
N LYS A 136 -22.76 -7.76 1.54
CA LYS A 136 -24.10 -7.74 0.95
C LYS A 136 -24.32 -6.45 0.17
N LYS A 137 -24.01 -5.30 0.76
CA LYS A 137 -24.13 -3.99 0.11
C LYS A 137 -23.20 -3.87 -1.10
N LEU A 138 -21.93 -4.27 -0.96
CA LEU A 138 -20.97 -4.31 -2.08
C LEU A 138 -21.53 -5.11 -3.26
N THR A 139 -22.01 -6.33 -3.01
CA THR A 139 -22.54 -7.20 -4.08
C THR A 139 -23.84 -6.68 -4.69
N PHE A 140 -24.64 -5.92 -3.94
CA PHE A 140 -25.82 -5.25 -4.49
C PHE A 140 -25.42 -4.12 -5.43
N LEU A 141 -24.48 -3.25 -5.00
CA LEU A 141 -23.98 -2.13 -5.80
C LEU A 141 -23.15 -2.58 -7.03
N ALA A 142 -22.47 -3.72 -6.94
CA ALA A 142 -21.63 -4.25 -8.03
C ALA A 142 -22.44 -4.88 -9.18
N ARG A 143 -23.73 -5.17 -8.96
CA ARG A 143 -24.60 -5.66 -10.02
C ARG A 143 -24.83 -4.51 -11.00
N LYS A 144 -24.30 -4.65 -12.21
CA LYS A 144 -24.81 -3.92 -13.37
C LYS A 144 -26.09 -4.63 -13.80
N ASP A 145 -27.15 -3.86 -14.02
CA ASP A 145 -28.31 -4.34 -14.79
C ASP A 145 -27.86 -4.81 -16.19
#